data_AF-A0A690UZM6-F1
#
_entry.id   AF-A0A690UZM6-F1
#
_cell.length_a   1.000
_cell.length_b   1.000
_cell.length_c   1.000
_cell.angle_alpha   90.00
_cell.angle_beta   90.00
_cell.angle_gamma   90.00
#
_symmetry.space_group_name_H-M   'P 1'
#
loop_
_entity.id
_entity.type
_entity.pdbx_description
1 polymer ?
#
loop_
_entity_poly.entity_id
_entity_poly.type
_entity_poly.pdbx_seq_one_letter_code
_entity_poly.pdbx_strand_id
1 'polypeptide(L)'
;MLSLHDEIIENIGGLKGYNDKQIGLLKSALEHMQNDDYYPSFYEKLTHLIFACVKFHPFLDGNKRTAIYSAVYFIRLNKQDEVKEFIVKMEQVVVDLAENKKGKEKLLKLLQEII
;
A
#
# COMPACT_ATOMS: atom_id res chain seq x y z
N MET A 1 5.74 3.61 -8.41
CA MET A 1 5.69 2.43 -7.53
C MET A 1 6.78 1.42 -7.89
N LEU A 2 7.01 1.08 -9.16
CA LEU A 2 8.13 0.22 -9.56
C LEU A 2 9.50 0.78 -9.11
N SER A 3 9.79 2.05 -9.46
CA SER A 3 11.03 2.72 -9.03
C SER A 3 11.21 2.74 -7.51
N LEU A 4 10.13 3.00 -6.76
CA LEU A 4 10.14 2.96 -5.30
C LEU A 4 10.43 1.55 -4.77
N HIS A 5 9.85 0.51 -5.38
CA HIS A 5 10.15 -0.88 -5.02
C HIS A 5 11.61 -1.23 -5.29
N ASP A 6 12.14 -0.85 -6.46
CA ASP A 6 13.53 -1.10 -6.82
C ASP A 6 14.48 -0.44 -5.81
N GLU A 7 14.23 0.83 -5.45
CA GLU A 7 14.98 1.55 -4.41
C GLU A 7 14.89 0.85 -3.04
N ILE A 8 13.70 0.38 -2.66
CA ILE A 8 13.51 -0.38 -1.41
C ILE A 8 14.37 -1.64 -1.43
N ILE A 9 14.30 -2.45 -2.48
CA ILE A 9 15.05 -3.72 -2.59
C ILE A 9 16.56 -3.47 -2.65
N GLU A 10 17.01 -2.40 -3.30
CA GLU A 10 18.43 -2.03 -3.35
C GLU A 10 19.00 -1.70 -1.97
N ASN A 11 18.21 -1.04 -1.12
CA ASN A 11 18.66 -0.62 0.21
C ASN A 11 18.62 -1.76 1.25
N ILE A 12 17.64 -2.66 1.17
CA ILE A 12 17.36 -3.63 2.24
C ILE A 12 17.62 -5.09 1.84
N GLY A 13 17.87 -5.35 0.55
CA GLY A 13 17.98 -6.69 0.00
C GLY A 13 16.62 -7.38 -0.23
N GLY A 14 16.68 -8.47 -0.99
CA GLY A 14 15.51 -9.25 -1.41
C GLY A 14 15.59 -9.58 -2.89
N LEU A 15 14.54 -10.25 -3.40
CA LEU A 15 14.45 -10.59 -4.82
C LEU A 15 13.94 -9.39 -5.63
N LYS A 16 14.76 -8.95 -6.60
CA LYS A 16 14.35 -7.95 -7.60
C LYS A 16 13.34 -8.54 -8.59
N GLY A 17 12.45 -7.70 -9.10
CA GLY A 17 11.47 -8.05 -10.11
C GLY A 17 10.05 -8.25 -9.59
N TYR A 18 9.14 -8.55 -10.51
CA TYR A 18 7.70 -8.66 -10.27
C TYR A 18 7.07 -9.74 -11.14
N ASN A 19 5.84 -10.11 -10.79
CA ASN A 19 5.01 -11.00 -11.59
C ASN A 19 4.13 -10.16 -12.55
N ASP A 20 4.24 -10.41 -13.85
CA ASP A 20 3.55 -9.63 -14.91
C ASP A 20 2.03 -9.58 -14.75
N LYS A 21 1.41 -10.69 -14.34
CA LYS A 21 -0.04 -10.73 -14.13
C LYS A 21 -0.43 -9.90 -12.90
N GLN A 22 0.29 -10.07 -11.80
CA GLN A 22 -0.05 -9.41 -10.54
C GLN A 22 0.24 -7.91 -10.57
N ILE A 23 1.32 -7.48 -11.25
CA ILE A 23 1.57 -6.06 -11.46
C ILE A 23 0.51 -5.42 -12.35
N GLY A 24 -0.03 -6.17 -13.32
CA GLY A 24 -1.19 -5.74 -14.12
C GLY A 24 -2.44 -5.53 -13.28
N LEU A 25 -2.74 -6.44 -12.34
CA LEU A 25 -3.84 -6.28 -11.39
C LEU A 25 -3.66 -5.07 -10.47
N LEU A 26 -2.45 -4.87 -9.96
CA LEU A 26 -2.13 -3.67 -9.16
C LEU A 26 -2.35 -2.41 -9.99
N LYS A 27 -1.83 -2.35 -11.22
CA LYS A 27 -2.02 -1.20 -12.13
C LYS A 27 -3.50 -0.89 -12.33
N SER A 28 -4.32 -1.89 -12.62
CA SER A 28 -5.77 -1.71 -12.78
C SER A 28 -6.45 -1.19 -11.51
N ALA A 29 -6.06 -1.69 -10.33
CA ALA A 29 -6.58 -1.17 -9.06
C ALA A 29 -6.18 0.30 -8.81
N LEU A 30 -4.96 0.71 -9.18
CA LEU A 30 -4.51 2.09 -9.08
C LEU A 30 -5.19 3.02 -10.09
N GLU A 31 -5.56 2.51 -11.27
CA GLU A 31 -6.39 3.23 -12.23
C GLU A 31 -7.81 3.41 -11.69
N HIS A 32 -8.43 2.33 -11.17
CA HIS A 32 -9.75 2.39 -10.55
C HIS A 32 -9.81 3.30 -9.31
N MET A 33 -8.72 3.37 -8.54
CA MET A 33 -8.60 4.24 -7.36
C MET A 33 -8.85 5.73 -7.69
N GLN A 34 -8.64 6.15 -8.94
CA GLN A 34 -8.86 7.53 -9.37
C GLN A 34 -10.34 7.87 -9.60
N ASN A 35 -11.23 6.87 -9.59
CA ASN A 35 -12.66 7.10 -9.73
C ASN A 35 -13.28 7.54 -8.40
N ASP A 36 -13.68 8.81 -8.33
CA ASP A 36 -14.26 9.44 -7.14
C ASP A 36 -15.67 8.91 -6.79
N ASP A 37 -16.41 8.31 -7.73
CA ASP A 37 -17.70 7.70 -7.43
C ASP A 37 -17.56 6.47 -6.53
N TYR A 38 -16.42 5.77 -6.63
CA TYR A 38 -16.13 4.55 -5.86
C TYR A 38 -15.15 4.78 -4.71
N TYR A 39 -14.26 5.77 -4.83
CA TYR A 39 -13.25 6.11 -3.83
C TYR A 39 -13.27 7.62 -3.54
N PRO A 40 -14.37 8.16 -2.97
CA PRO A 40 -14.57 9.60 -2.85
C PRO A 40 -13.60 10.28 -1.87
N SER A 41 -13.09 9.54 -0.88
CA SER A 41 -12.21 10.11 0.15
C SER A 41 -10.74 9.71 -0.03
N PHE A 42 -9.86 10.56 0.51
CA PHE A 42 -8.43 10.28 0.65
C PHE A 42 -8.18 8.92 1.33
N TYR A 43 -8.91 8.62 2.42
CA TYR A 43 -8.75 7.38 3.17
C TYR A 43 -9.15 6.15 2.36
N GLU A 44 -10.19 6.23 1.55
CA GLU A 44 -10.61 5.13 0.68
C GLU A 44 -9.59 4.84 -0.41
N LYS A 45 -9.02 5.89 -1.02
CA LYS A 45 -7.92 5.77 -1.98
C LYS A 45 -6.69 5.15 -1.34
N LEU A 46 -6.27 5.67 -0.18
CA LEU A 46 -5.12 5.16 0.58
C LEU A 46 -5.33 3.69 1.01
N THR A 47 -6.53 3.35 1.50
CA THR A 47 -6.91 1.98 1.85
C THR A 47 -6.81 1.07 0.63
N HIS A 48 -7.32 1.52 -0.52
CA HIS A 48 -7.30 0.72 -1.73
C HIS A 48 -5.88 0.45 -2.24
N LEU A 49 -5.02 1.47 -2.25
CA LEU A 49 -3.59 1.37 -2.58
C LEU A 49 -2.89 0.31 -1.72
N ILE A 50 -2.97 0.42 -0.38
CA ILE A 50 -2.33 -0.50 0.55
C ILE A 50 -2.86 -1.91 0.36
N PHE A 51 -4.19 -2.06 0.34
CA PHE A 51 -4.83 -3.36 0.26
C PHE A 51 -4.50 -4.07 -1.05
N ALA A 52 -4.56 -3.38 -2.19
CA ALA A 52 -4.24 -3.95 -3.49
C ALA A 52 -2.78 -4.41 -3.58
N CYS A 53 -1.83 -3.57 -3.13
CA CYS A 53 -0.42 -3.93 -3.14
C CYS A 53 -0.12 -5.16 -2.27
N VAL A 54 -0.73 -5.24 -1.08
CA VAL A 54 -0.54 -6.41 -0.19
C VAL A 54 -1.19 -7.67 -0.78
N LYS A 55 -2.41 -7.56 -1.32
CA LYS A 55 -3.19 -8.74 -1.76
C LYS A 55 -2.75 -9.31 -3.09
N PHE A 56 -2.40 -8.47 -4.06
CA PHE A 56 -1.97 -8.98 -5.36
C PHE A 56 -0.54 -9.51 -5.33
N HIS A 57 0.25 -9.14 -4.30
CA HIS A 57 1.64 -9.56 -4.18
C HIS A 57 2.43 -9.38 -5.50
N PRO A 58 2.40 -8.17 -6.09
CA PRO A 58 2.92 -7.92 -7.43
C PRO A 58 4.42 -8.17 -7.57
N PHE A 59 5.21 -7.94 -6.52
CA PHE A 59 6.65 -8.08 -6.52
C PHE A 59 7.10 -9.48 -6.07
N LEU A 60 8.30 -9.90 -6.48
CA LEU A 60 8.87 -11.18 -6.03
C LEU A 60 9.18 -11.16 -4.52
N ASP A 61 9.63 -10.01 -4.01
CA ASP A 61 9.78 -9.73 -2.59
C ASP A 61 9.46 -8.25 -2.32
N GLY A 62 9.26 -7.88 -1.06
CA GLY A 62 9.13 -6.47 -0.66
C GLY A 62 7.72 -5.90 -0.74
N ASN A 63 6.69 -6.71 -1.05
CA ASN A 63 5.30 -6.24 -1.22
C ASN A 63 4.76 -5.45 -0.03
N LYS A 64 4.91 -6.00 1.19
CA LYS A 64 4.46 -5.36 2.44
C LYS A 64 5.15 -4.01 2.65
N ARG A 65 6.47 -3.96 2.47
CA ARG A 65 7.29 -2.75 2.62
C ARG A 65 6.90 -1.70 1.57
N THR A 66 6.76 -2.14 0.32
CA THR A 66 6.34 -1.27 -0.80
C THR A 66 4.96 -0.68 -0.56
N ALA A 67 4.02 -1.44 0.02
CA ALA A 67 2.70 -0.93 0.38
C ALA A 67 2.81 0.21 1.42
N ILE A 68 3.62 0.02 2.47
CA ILE A 68 3.84 1.06 3.51
C ILE A 68 4.50 2.30 2.91
N TYR A 69 5.61 2.15 2.18
CA TYR A 69 6.32 3.30 1.63
C TYR A 69 5.52 4.04 0.54
N SER A 70 4.74 3.31 -0.26
CA SER A 70 3.83 3.93 -1.23
C SER A 70 2.73 4.73 -0.52
N ALA A 71 2.20 4.20 0.59
CA ALA A 71 1.24 4.90 1.42
C ALA A 71 1.84 6.17 2.05
N VAL A 72 3.05 6.08 2.60
CA VAL A 72 3.79 7.23 3.14
C VAL A 72 3.95 8.31 2.07
N TYR A 73 4.37 7.94 0.87
CA TYR A 73 4.51 8.87 -0.24
C TYR A 73 3.18 9.53 -0.58
N PHE A 74 2.10 8.75 -0.67
CA PHE A 74 0.76 9.26 -0.94
C PHE A 74 0.26 10.22 0.14
N ILE A 75 0.47 9.92 1.42
CA ILE A 75 0.11 10.80 2.55
C ILE A 75 0.86 12.13 2.44
N ARG A 76 2.19 12.08 2.24
CA ARG A 76 3.03 13.28 2.13
C ARG A 76 2.62 14.20 0.97
N LEU A 77 2.18 13.62 -0.15
CA LEU A 77 1.70 14.40 -1.30
C LEU A 77 0.38 15.12 -1.03
N ASN A 78 -0.47 14.61 -0.14
CA ASN A 78 -1.85 15.10 0.00
C ASN A 78 -2.15 15.83 1.31
N LYS A 79 -1.45 15.51 2.41
CA LYS A 79 -1.77 16.04 3.75
C LYS A 79 -0.62 16.72 4.51
N GLN A 80 0.64 16.54 4.09
CA GLN A 80 1.83 17.02 4.82
C GLN A 80 1.93 16.50 6.29
N ASP A 81 1.35 15.34 6.59
CA ASP A 81 1.35 14.78 7.94
C ASP A 81 2.66 14.09 8.35
N GLU A 82 2.90 14.00 9.66
CA GLU A 82 3.96 13.16 10.22
C GLU A 82 3.59 11.67 10.12
N VAL A 83 4.47 10.91 9.47
CA VAL A 83 4.21 9.50 9.12
C VAL A 83 4.92 8.49 10.02
N LYS A 84 5.65 8.93 11.06
CA LYS A 84 6.46 8.01 11.89
C LYS A 84 5.59 6.98 12.61
N GLU A 85 4.57 7.46 13.32
CA GLU A 85 3.62 6.57 14.02
C GLU A 85 2.85 5.67 13.05
N PHE A 86 2.49 6.22 11.89
CA PHE A 86 1.86 5.47 10.81
C PHE A 86 2.72 4.27 10.39
N ILE A 87 4.01 4.48 10.10
CA ILE A 87 4.91 3.41 9.66
C ILE A 87 4.95 2.28 10.70
N VAL A 88 5.17 2.63 11.98
CA VAL A 88 5.26 1.65 13.08
C VAL A 88 3.96 0.86 13.22
N LYS A 89 2.81 1.54 13.24
CA LYS A 89 1.49 0.86 13.33
C LYS A 89 1.24 -0.05 12.13
N MET A 90 1.69 0.35 10.94
CA MET A 90 1.41 -0.37 9.70
C MET A 90 2.23 -1.65 9.52
N GLU A 91 3.36 -1.84 10.21
CA GLU A 91 4.19 -3.04 10.10
C GLU A 91 3.40 -4.32 10.38
N GLN A 92 2.66 -4.36 11.50
CA GLN A 92 1.82 -5.51 11.82
C GLN A 92 0.56 -5.56 10.94
N VAL A 93 0.00 -4.41 10.58
CA VAL A 93 -1.23 -4.33 9.80
C VAL A 93 -1.07 -4.99 8.43
N VAL A 94 0.03 -4.72 7.72
CA VAL A 94 0.26 -5.33 6.40
C VAL A 94 0.48 -6.84 6.48
N VAL A 95 1.01 -7.35 7.59
CA VAL A 95 1.10 -8.79 7.87
C VAL A 95 -0.29 -9.37 8.07
N ASP A 96 -1.11 -8.78 8.95
CA ASP A 96 -2.48 -9.23 9.20
C ASP A 96 -3.34 -9.22 7.92
N LEU A 97 -3.13 -8.22 7.06
CA LEU A 97 -3.77 -8.15 5.76
C LEU A 97 -3.31 -9.30 4.86
N ALA A 98 -2.01 -9.56 4.74
CA ALA A 98 -1.50 -10.66 3.93
C ALA A 98 -2.05 -12.02 4.39
N GLU A 99 -2.20 -12.21 5.70
CA GLU A 99 -2.71 -13.43 6.32
C GLU A 99 -4.25 -13.52 6.39
N ASN A 100 -4.96 -12.55 5.80
CA ASN A 100 -6.43 -12.44 5.87
C ASN A 100 -7.03 -12.30 7.28
N LYS A 101 -6.22 -12.00 8.30
CA LYS A 101 -6.67 -11.71 9.67
C LYS A 101 -7.37 -10.35 9.77
N LYS A 102 -7.02 -9.41 8.88
CA LYS A 102 -7.64 -8.10 8.74
C LYS A 102 -8.18 -7.89 7.33
N GLY A 103 -9.35 -7.27 7.22
CA GLY A 103 -10.03 -6.95 5.97
C GLY A 103 -9.92 -5.47 5.58
N LYS A 104 -10.35 -5.13 4.37
CA LYS A 104 -10.29 -3.77 3.80
C LYS A 104 -11.04 -2.73 4.64
N GLU A 105 -12.22 -3.08 5.16
CA GLU A 105 -13.01 -2.19 6.02
C GLU A 105 -12.32 -1.86 7.36
N LYS A 106 -11.71 -2.88 7.99
CA LYS A 106 -10.95 -2.69 9.23
C LYS A 106 -9.70 -1.83 9.00
N LEU A 107 -9.07 -1.97 7.83
CA LEU A 107 -7.97 -1.10 7.42
C LEU A 107 -8.46 0.36 7.26
N LEU A 108 -9.58 0.59 6.58
CA LEU A 108 -10.14 1.94 6.42
C LEU A 108 -10.38 2.64 7.75
N LYS A 109 -11.05 1.96 8.69
CA LYS A 109 -11.31 2.52 10.03
C LYS A 109 -10.02 2.87 10.77
N LEU A 110 -9.05 1.97 10.75
CA LEU A 110 -7.75 2.22 11.37
C LEU A 110 -7.06 3.45 10.78
N LEU A 111 -7.06 3.59 9.45
CA LEU A 111 -6.42 4.72 8.78
C LEU A 111 -7.08 6.06 9.11
N GLN A 112 -8.39 6.08 9.31
CA GLN A 112 -9.13 7.26 9.76
C GLN A 112 -8.84 7.66 11.22
N GLU A 113 -8.40 6.70 12.04
CA GLU A 113 -8.08 6.93 13.45
C GLU A 113 -6.64 7.44 13.66
N ILE A 114 -5.72 7.07 12.78
CA ILE A 114 -4.27 7.31 12.98
C ILE A 114 -3.68 8.39 12.07
N ILE A 115 -4.47 8.96 11.16
CA ILE A 115 -4.11 10.00 10.16
C ILE A 115 -5.34 10.85 9.83
#